data_AF-A0A4R0MRC5-F1
#
_entry.id   AF-A0A4R0MRC5-F1
#
_cell.length_a   1.000
_cell.length_b   1.000
_cell.length_c   1.000
_cell.angle_alpha   90.00
_cell.angle_beta   90.00
_cell.angle_gamma   90.00
#
_symmetry.space_group_name_H-M   'P 1'
#
loop_
_entity.id
_entity.type
_entity.pdbx_description
1 polymer ?
#
loop_
_entity_poly.entity_id
_entity_poly.type
_entity_poly.pdbx_seq_one_letter_code
_entity_poly.pdbx_strand_id
1 'polypeptide(L)'
;MTEENSMLSQEELRKKAYLEGLKLSKSGMDREIIYARLEKQGIPEEIIENVIQNLFIQQKKEKIDHLTPFYNVALFRIGIGLAAAAIFYLISPNQFYIPIGLIGGGILSAFLIKRNMK
;
A
#
# COMPACT_ATOMS: atom_id res chain seq x y z
N MET A 1 17.53 -3.99 41.36
CA MET A 1 17.56 -5.00 40.28
C MET A 1 16.15 -5.14 39.71
N THR A 2 15.54 -4.01 39.31
CA THR A 2 14.05 -3.90 39.32
C THR A 2 13.45 -3.10 38.17
N GLU A 3 14.19 -2.21 37.50
CA GLU A 3 13.66 -1.41 36.38
C GLU A 3 13.98 -2.00 35.00
N GLU A 4 15.17 -2.58 34.83
CA GLU A 4 15.58 -3.19 33.54
C GLU A 4 14.72 -4.42 33.19
N ASN A 5 14.38 -5.24 34.20
CA ASN A 5 13.52 -6.42 34.02
C ASN A 5 12.04 -6.06 33.73
N SER A 6 11.54 -4.90 34.18
CA SER A 6 10.16 -4.48 33.90
C SER A 6 10.02 -3.88 32.49
N MET A 7 11.04 -3.17 32.01
CA MET A 7 11.09 -2.67 30.63
C MET A 7 11.23 -3.80 29.61
N LEU A 8 12.07 -4.80 29.87
CA LEU A 8 12.20 -5.99 29.03
C LEU A 8 10.86 -6.74 28.87
N SER A 9 10.09 -6.87 29.96
CA SER A 9 8.78 -7.51 29.96
C SER A 9 7.73 -6.75 29.13
N GLN A 10 7.74 -5.41 29.20
CA GLN A 10 6.86 -4.55 28.40
C GLN A 10 7.17 -4.64 26.90
N GLU A 11 8.45 -4.67 26.52
CA GLU A 11 8.87 -4.78 25.13
C GLU A 11 8.51 -6.14 24.53
N GLU A 12 8.72 -7.22 25.28
CA GLU A 12 8.30 -8.57 24.89
C GLU A 12 6.79 -8.68 24.69
N LEU A 13 6.00 -8.06 25.59
CA LEU A 13 4.54 -8.04 25.48
C LEU A 13 4.10 -7.28 24.23
N ARG A 14 4.70 -6.12 23.94
CA ARG A 14 4.45 -5.35 22.71
C ARG A 14 4.82 -6.13 21.46
N LYS A 15 5.96 -6.80 21.45
CA LYS A 15 6.41 -7.63 20.32
C LYS A 15 5.45 -8.80 20.07
N LYS A 16 5.00 -9.47 21.13
CA LYS A 16 4.02 -10.55 21.04
C LYS A 16 2.68 -10.04 20.49
N ALA A 17 2.17 -8.94 21.05
CA ALA A 17 0.95 -8.29 20.60
C ALA A 17 1.04 -7.91 19.10
N TYR A 18 2.19 -7.37 18.69
CA TYR A 18 2.44 -7.00 17.31
C TYR A 18 2.44 -8.20 16.36
N LEU A 19 3.14 -9.28 16.70
CA LEU A 19 3.21 -10.48 15.85
C LEU A 19 1.84 -11.15 15.69
N GLU A 20 1.08 -11.25 16.79
CA GLU A 20 -0.27 -11.80 16.73
C GLU A 20 -1.21 -10.89 15.94
N GLY A 21 -1.18 -9.58 16.23
CA GLY A 21 -1.95 -8.59 15.48
C GLY A 21 -1.64 -8.61 13.98
N LEU A 22 -0.36 -8.75 13.61
CA LEU A 22 0.08 -8.87 12.22
C LEU A 22 -0.48 -10.13 11.55
N LYS A 23 -0.44 -11.28 12.25
CA LYS A 23 -1.00 -12.54 11.75
C LYS A 23 -2.50 -12.41 11.50
N LEU A 24 -3.23 -11.84 12.46
CA LEU A 24 -4.67 -11.64 12.35
C LEU A 24 -5.02 -10.67 11.21
N SER A 25 -4.26 -9.59 11.08
CA SER A 25 -4.49 -8.61 10.03
C SER A 25 -4.17 -9.15 8.64
N LYS A 26 -3.13 -9.99 8.48
CA LYS A 26 -2.84 -10.71 7.24
C LYS A 26 -3.94 -11.71 6.84
N SER A 27 -4.70 -12.23 7.80
CA SER A 27 -5.86 -13.08 7.52
C SER A 27 -7.13 -12.29 7.15
N GLY A 28 -7.04 -10.96 7.04
CA GLY A 28 -8.16 -10.11 6.64
C GLY A 28 -9.17 -9.81 7.75
N MET A 29 -8.78 -9.96 9.03
CA MET A 29 -9.64 -9.58 10.14
C MET A 29 -9.71 -8.06 10.32
N ASP A 30 -10.90 -7.58 10.67
CA ASP A 30 -11.16 -6.17 10.98
C ASP A 30 -10.49 -5.72 12.28
N ARG A 31 -10.31 -4.40 12.42
CA ARG A 31 -9.70 -3.76 13.60
C ARG A 31 -10.33 -4.22 14.91
N GLU A 32 -11.65 -4.27 14.96
CA GLU A 32 -12.43 -4.64 16.15
C GLU A 32 -12.21 -6.09 16.55
N ILE A 33 -12.08 -6.99 15.56
CA ILE A 33 -11.83 -8.41 15.80
C ILE A 33 -10.40 -8.61 16.31
N ILE A 34 -9.43 -7.91 15.73
CA ILE A 34 -8.04 -7.93 16.19
C ILE A 34 -7.96 -7.40 17.62
N TYR A 35 -8.64 -6.29 17.91
CA TYR A 35 -8.73 -5.69 19.25
C TYR A 35 -9.26 -6.70 20.27
N ALA A 36 -10.46 -7.25 20.04
CA ALA A 36 -11.10 -8.18 20.96
C ALA A 36 -10.27 -9.46 21.18
N ARG A 37 -9.45 -9.86 20.19
CA ARG A 37 -8.60 -11.04 20.31
C ARG A 37 -7.33 -10.78 21.11
N LEU A 38 -6.74 -9.60 20.99
CA LEU A 38 -5.59 -9.19 21.79
C LEU A 38 -6.01 -8.91 23.25
N GLU A 39 -7.19 -8.32 23.45
CA GLU A 39 -7.78 -8.11 24.78
C GLU A 39 -8.00 -9.43 25.52
N LYS A 40 -8.55 -10.45 24.83
CA LYS A 40 -8.69 -11.82 25.37
C LYS A 40 -7.38 -12.48 25.76
N GLN A 41 -6.24 -12.01 25.25
CA GLN A 41 -4.91 -12.49 25.62
C GLN A 41 -4.34 -11.74 26.84
N GLY A 42 -5.11 -10.83 27.45
CA GLY A 42 -4.70 -10.05 28.61
C GLY A 42 -3.73 -8.91 28.26
N ILE A 43 -3.70 -8.47 27.00
CA ILE A 43 -2.84 -7.36 26.59
C ILE A 43 -3.51 -6.04 26.98
N PRO A 44 -2.78 -5.09 27.61
CA PRO A 44 -3.30 -3.78 27.95
C PRO A 44 -3.82 -3.01 26.74
N GLU A 45 -4.96 -2.32 26.91
CA GLU A 45 -5.63 -1.52 25.87
C GLU A 45 -4.69 -0.55 25.15
N GLU A 46 -3.87 0.22 25.89
CA GLU A 46 -2.90 1.14 25.31
C GLU A 46 -1.92 0.46 24.33
N ILE A 47 -1.51 -0.78 24.60
CA ILE A 47 -0.62 -1.52 23.72
C ILE A 47 -1.38 -1.98 22.48
N ILE A 48 -2.62 -2.43 22.65
CA ILE A 48 -3.48 -2.90 21.55
C ILE A 48 -3.74 -1.76 20.57
N GLU A 49 -4.13 -0.59 21.05
CA GLU A 49 -4.40 0.58 20.20
C GLU A 49 -3.17 0.96 19.38
N ASN A 50 -2.00 1.05 20.02
CA ASN A 50 -0.74 1.35 19.36
C ASN A 50 -0.38 0.30 18.30
N VAL A 51 -0.54 -0.98 18.61
CA VAL A 51 -0.27 -2.07 17.68
C VAL A 51 -1.21 -2.01 16.48
N ILE A 52 -2.52 -1.88 16.70
CA ILE A 52 -3.51 -1.80 15.63
C ILE A 52 -3.26 -0.58 14.75
N GLN A 53 -3.05 0.59 15.34
CA GLN A 53 -2.78 1.80 14.56
C GLN A 53 -1.56 1.62 13.66
N ASN A 54 -0.45 1.11 14.20
CA ASN A 54 0.77 0.89 13.44
C ASN A 54 0.61 -0.17 12.34
N LEU A 55 -0.11 -1.26 12.62
CA LEU A 55 -0.35 -2.33 11.63
C LEU A 55 -1.12 -1.80 10.43
N PHE A 56 -2.22 -1.09 10.65
CA PHE A 56 -3.05 -0.60 9.55
C PHE A 56 -2.41 0.56 8.79
N ILE A 57 -1.59 1.39 9.44
CA ILE A 57 -0.76 2.39 8.74
C ILE A 57 0.24 1.69 7.82
N GLN A 58 0.93 0.67 8.33
CA GLN A 58 1.90 -0.10 7.54
C GLN A 58 1.22 -0.81 6.36
N GLN A 59 0.07 -1.44 6.56
CA GLN A 59 -0.67 -2.08 5.47
C GLN A 59 -1.12 -1.09 4.39
N LYS A 60 -1.61 0.08 4.80
CA LYS A 60 -1.97 1.13 3.85
C LYS A 60 -0.75 1.58 3.05
N LYS A 61 0.38 1.76 3.72
CA LYS A 61 1.65 2.12 3.09
C LYS A 61 2.13 1.03 2.13
N GLU A 62 2.17 -0.24 2.55
CA GLU A 62 2.54 -1.38 1.70
C GLU A 62 1.64 -1.46 0.46
N LYS A 63 0.33 -1.29 0.61
CA LYS A 63 -0.61 -1.27 -0.52
C LYS A 63 -0.27 -0.16 -1.53
N ILE A 64 0.03 1.03 -1.03
CA ILE A 64 0.44 2.17 -1.86
C ILE A 64 1.79 1.89 -2.54
N ASP A 65 2.78 1.42 -1.80
CA ASP A 65 4.12 1.11 -2.29
C ASP A 65 4.07 0.02 -3.37
N HIS A 66 3.21 -0.99 -3.21
CA HIS A 66 2.97 -2.03 -4.21
C HIS A 66 2.31 -1.51 -5.48
N LEU A 67 1.40 -0.53 -5.38
CA LEU A 67 0.70 0.06 -6.54
C LEU A 67 1.51 1.13 -7.28
N THR A 68 2.43 1.80 -6.58
CA THR A 68 3.29 2.88 -7.12
C THR A 68 4.10 2.48 -8.36
N PRO A 69 4.80 1.32 -8.44
CA PRO A 69 5.52 0.95 -9.65
C PRO A 69 4.59 0.76 -10.86
N PHE A 70 3.39 0.20 -10.65
CA PHE A 70 2.42 0.04 -11.74
C PHE A 70 1.92 1.40 -12.25
N TYR A 71 1.71 2.36 -11.35
CA TYR A 71 1.34 3.73 -11.73
C TYR A 71 2.46 4.40 -12.55
N ASN A 72 3.72 4.23 -12.15
CA ASN A 72 4.87 4.76 -12.88
C ASN A 72 5.00 4.13 -14.28
N VAL A 73 4.77 2.82 -14.41
CA VAL A 73 4.75 2.14 -15.72
C VAL A 73 3.62 2.68 -16.60
N ALA A 74 2.43 2.92 -16.04
CA ALA A 74 1.32 3.49 -16.78
C ALA A 74 1.64 4.91 -17.30
N LEU A 75 2.24 5.76 -16.46
CA LEU A 75 2.73 7.09 -16.86
C LEU A 75 3.80 6.99 -17.96
N PHE A 76 4.73 6.05 -17.84
CA PHE A 76 5.77 5.84 -18.84
C PHE A 76 5.19 5.43 -20.21
N ARG A 77 4.17 4.55 -20.23
CA ARG A 77 3.46 4.17 -21.46
C ARG A 77 2.77 5.35 -22.12
N ILE A 78 2.15 6.23 -21.33
CA ILE A 78 1.56 7.49 -21.83
C ILE A 78 2.64 8.38 -22.45
N GLY A 79 3.77 8.55 -21.76
CA GLY A 79 4.91 9.33 -22.23
C GLY A 79 5.48 8.80 -23.56
N ILE A 80 5.70 7.49 -23.68
CA ILE A 80 6.12 6.86 -24.94
C ILE A 80 5.09 7.07 -26.04
N GLY A 81 3.80 6.89 -25.74
CA GLY A 81 2.74 7.09 -26.73
C GLY A 81 2.70 8.51 -27.28
N LEU A 82 2.88 9.50 -26.43
CA LEU A 82 2.99 10.92 -26.81
C LEU A 82 4.25 11.20 -27.63
N ALA A 83 5.40 10.67 -27.22
CA ALA A 83 6.66 10.82 -27.96
C ALA A 83 6.57 10.19 -29.36
N ALA A 84 6.00 8.99 -29.46
CA ALA A 84 5.78 8.33 -30.74
C ALA A 84 4.82 9.14 -31.64
N ALA A 85 3.73 9.66 -31.09
CA ALA A 85 2.80 10.52 -31.84
C ALA A 85 3.49 11.78 -32.38
N ALA A 86 4.36 12.42 -31.58
CA ALA A 86 5.15 13.58 -32.03
C ALA A 86 6.13 13.22 -33.15
N ILE A 87 6.78 12.06 -33.08
CA ILE A 87 7.67 11.56 -34.14
C ILE A 87 6.88 11.28 -35.43
N PHE A 88 5.72 10.65 -35.34
CA PHE A 88 4.87 10.40 -36.52
C PHE A 88 4.41 11.70 -37.19
N TYR A 89 4.04 12.71 -36.39
CA TYR A 89 3.67 14.02 -36.90
C TYR A 89 4.82 14.71 -37.66
N LEU A 90 6.07 14.56 -37.20
CA LEU A 90 7.24 15.11 -37.89
C LEU A 90 7.55 14.41 -39.22
N ILE A 91 7.41 13.08 -39.26
CA ILE A 91 7.77 12.27 -40.45
C ILE A 91 6.65 12.29 -41.50
N SER A 92 5.40 12.34 -41.08
CA SER A 92 4.23 12.27 -41.97
C SER A 92 3.13 13.22 -41.48
N PRO A 93 3.32 14.55 -41.62
CA PRO A 93 2.38 15.55 -41.11
C PRO A 93 0.98 15.44 -41.74
N ASN A 94 0.87 14.80 -42.91
CA ASN A 94 -0.39 14.59 -43.62
C ASN A 94 -1.15 13.33 -43.19
N GLN A 95 -0.59 12.51 -42.29
CA GLN A 95 -1.23 11.29 -41.79
C GLN A 95 -1.19 11.25 -40.26
N PHE A 96 -2.37 11.33 -39.63
CA PHE A 96 -2.51 11.40 -38.18
C PHE A 96 -2.57 10.00 -37.56
N TYR A 97 -1.41 9.39 -37.28
CA TYR A 97 -1.34 8.11 -36.55
C TYR A 97 -1.16 8.35 -35.05
N ILE A 98 -2.25 8.19 -34.30
CA ILE A 98 -2.21 8.20 -32.83
C ILE A 98 -2.14 6.76 -32.33
N PRO A 99 -1.17 6.40 -31.47
CA PRO A 99 -1.14 5.09 -30.83
C PRO A 99 -2.17 5.03 -29.69
N ILE A 100 -3.46 5.00 -30.05
CA ILE A 100 -4.61 5.04 -29.13
C ILE A 100 -4.52 3.93 -28.08
N GLY A 101 -4.03 2.74 -28.45
CA GLY A 101 -3.83 1.64 -27.52
C GLY A 101 -2.81 1.93 -26.41
N LEU A 102 -1.71 2.63 -26.72
CA LEU A 102 -0.69 3.01 -25.74
C LEU A 102 -1.17 4.14 -24.83
N ILE A 103 -1.74 5.19 -25.43
CA ILE A 103 -2.19 6.38 -24.69
C ILE A 103 -3.45 6.04 -23.89
N GLY A 104 -4.48 5.51 -24.54
CA GLY A 104 -5.74 5.13 -23.89
C GLY A 104 -5.56 4.00 -22.88
N GLY A 105 -4.77 2.97 -23.20
CA GLY A 105 -4.46 1.88 -22.27
C GLY A 105 -3.64 2.36 -21.06
N GLY A 106 -2.71 3.28 -21.26
CA GLY A 106 -1.96 3.93 -20.19
C GLY A 106 -2.85 4.77 -19.26
N ILE A 107 -3.75 5.59 -19.83
CA ILE A 107 -4.70 6.42 -19.08
C ILE A 107 -5.65 5.55 -18.24
N LEU A 108 -6.26 4.53 -18.85
CA LEU A 108 -7.17 3.62 -18.14
C LEU A 108 -6.46 2.89 -17.00
N SER A 109 -5.24 2.39 -17.24
CA SER A 109 -4.44 1.72 -16.22
C SER A 109 -4.08 2.67 -15.07
N ALA A 110 -3.61 3.88 -15.38
CA ALA A 110 -3.29 4.88 -14.37
C ALA A 110 -4.52 5.29 -13.54
N PHE A 111 -5.68 5.43 -14.18
CA PHE A 111 -6.94 5.75 -13.50
C PHE A 111 -7.37 4.62 -12.55
N LEU A 112 -7.35 3.37 -13.01
CA LEU A 112 -7.70 2.20 -12.18
C LEU A 112 -6.76 2.05 -10.98
N ILE A 113 -5.46 2.22 -11.18
CA ILE A 113 -4.45 2.13 -10.11
C ILE A 113 -4.66 3.26 -9.10
N LYS A 114 -4.83 4.50 -9.57
CA LYS A 114 -5.08 5.67 -8.70
C LYS A 114 -6.36 5.51 -7.88
N ARG A 115 -7.40 4.91 -8.45
CA ARG A 115 -8.64 4.59 -7.72
C ARG A 115 -8.38 3.58 -6.60
N ASN A 116 -7.52 2.58 -6.83
CA ASN A 116 -7.19 1.54 -5.85
C ASN A 116 -6.15 1.97 -4.79
N MET A 117 -5.45 3.09 -5.00
CA MET A 117 -4.54 3.72 -4.04
C MET A 117 -5.26 4.60 -3.00
N LYS A 118 -6.51 5.03 -3.27
CA LYS A 118 -7.36 5.68 -2.26
C LYS A 118 -7.82 4.66 -1.21
#